data_AF-A0A351SGL3-F1
#
_entry.id   AF-A0A351SGL3-F1
#
_cell.length_a   1.000
_cell.length_b   1.000
_cell.length_c   1.000
_cell.angle_alpha   90.00
_cell.angle_beta   90.00
_cell.angle_gamma   90.00
#
_symmetry.space_group_name_H-M   'P 1'
#
loop_
_entity.id
_entity.type
_entity.pdbx_description
1 polymer ?
#
loop_
_entity_poly.entity_id
_entity_poly.type
_entity_poly.pdbx_seq_one_letter_code
_entity_poly.pdbx_strand_id
1 'polypeptide(L)'
;MLWALKRAYEKHSPEPQRVNFTKVVKNADSRDKFIKQAAQSPIAEVSRLARQLERVDFSQVNLDSQAAAAFETQSASAGLSNSIPTPATPKQPPKIGLYVLGGGFAALIIGVTLFFFPMGSETIKGTLTGNVVLDGGTYKLQGIVYVSARSNLEIQPGTTIVGEPGSALVVSRDATIYAQGTPEEPIVFTSSQPEGQRKPGDWGGVVLLGNAPTNVANPTIEGVRDPRIITNFGGNDVFSNCGVLEYVRVEFAGYEAFANNELNGLTLGGCGKNTIIRHVQVHRSLDDG
;
A
#
# COMPACT_ATOMS: atom_id res chain seq x y z
N MET A 1 -2.40 -7.02 14.59
CA MET A 1 -1.82 -7.03 15.95
C MET A 1 -0.32 -6.76 15.97
N LEU A 2 0.50 -7.45 15.16
CA LEU A 2 1.97 -7.25 15.12
C LEU A 2 2.38 -5.82 14.69
N TRP A 3 1.61 -5.22 13.79
CA TRP A 3 1.77 -3.81 13.38
C TRP A 3 1.41 -2.82 14.49
N ALA A 4 0.35 -3.09 15.26
CA ALA A 4 -0.02 -2.27 16.42
C ALA A 4 1.08 -2.31 17.49
N LEU A 5 1.71 -3.47 17.69
CA LEU A 5 2.88 -3.60 18.56
C LEU A 5 4.06 -2.78 18.06
N LYS A 6 4.39 -2.85 16.76
CA LYS A 6 5.42 -2.03 16.13
C LYS A 6 5.18 -0.54 16.38
N ARG A 7 3.97 -0.04 16.09
CA ARG A 7 3.62 1.37 16.28
C ARG A 7 3.76 1.81 17.74
N ALA A 8 3.24 1.01 18.68
CA ALA A 8 3.37 1.31 20.10
C ALA A 8 4.84 1.33 20.55
N TYR A 9 5.66 0.41 20.02
CA TYR A 9 7.09 0.29 20.34
C TYR A 9 7.91 1.47 19.77
N GLU A 10 7.62 1.89 18.54
CA GLU A 10 8.31 3.01 17.88
C GLU A 10 7.90 4.37 18.44
N LYS A 11 6.62 4.55 18.81
CA LYS A 11 6.11 5.78 19.43
C LYS A 11 6.81 6.14 20.75
N HIS A 12 7.30 5.14 21.48
CA HIS A 12 7.87 5.31 22.81
C HIS A 12 9.36 4.93 22.90
N SER A 13 10.01 4.64 21.77
CA SER A 13 11.46 4.39 21.74
C SER A 13 12.22 5.73 21.75
N PRO A 14 13.18 5.93 22.67
CA PRO A 14 13.95 7.17 22.78
C PRO A 14 14.98 7.37 21.65
N GLU A 15 15.20 6.35 20.81
CA GLU A 15 15.98 6.43 19.57
C GLU A 15 15.18 5.89 18.38
N PRO A 16 15.47 6.33 17.13
CA PRO A 16 14.78 5.91 15.92
C PRO A 16 15.17 4.48 15.48
N GLN A 17 15.18 3.52 16.40
CA GLN A 17 15.25 2.10 16.05
C GLN A 17 13.92 1.69 15.42
N ARG A 18 13.79 1.96 14.12
CA ARG A 18 12.67 1.50 13.30
C ARG A 18 12.71 -0.02 13.25
N VAL A 19 11.62 -0.65 13.64
CA VAL A 19 11.48 -2.10 13.55
C VAL A 19 11.33 -2.45 12.07
N ASN A 20 12.25 -3.25 11.51
CA ASN A 20 12.10 -3.74 10.15
C ASN A 20 10.92 -4.73 10.09
N PHE A 21 9.74 -4.21 9.78
CA PHE A 21 8.49 -4.98 9.84
C PHE A 21 8.50 -6.16 8.87
N THR A 22 9.11 -5.99 7.69
CA THR A 22 9.29 -7.06 6.71
C THR A 22 10.06 -8.24 7.30
N LYS A 23 11.10 -7.97 8.11
CA LYS A 23 11.87 -9.01 8.79
C LYS A 23 11.06 -9.71 9.87
N VAL A 24 10.30 -8.96 10.67
CA VAL A 24 9.43 -9.50 11.74
C VAL A 24 8.25 -10.30 11.17
N VAL A 25 7.72 -9.92 10.00
CA VAL A 25 6.65 -10.67 9.34
C VAL A 25 7.17 -11.96 8.72
N LYS A 26 8.31 -11.91 8.00
CA LYS A 26 8.81 -13.05 7.21
C LYS A 26 9.65 -14.06 8.00
N ASN A 27 10.32 -13.63 9.08
CA ASN A 27 11.23 -14.48 9.83
C ASN A 27 10.70 -14.71 11.25
N ALA A 28 10.35 -15.97 11.56
CA ALA A 28 9.79 -16.36 12.86
C ALA A 28 10.71 -16.00 14.03
N ASP A 29 12.02 -16.26 13.92
CA ASP A 29 12.97 -15.91 14.99
C ASP A 29 13.03 -14.40 15.27
N SER A 30 12.95 -13.60 14.21
CA SER A 30 12.94 -12.13 14.31
C SER A 30 11.63 -11.63 14.89
N ARG A 31 10.52 -12.29 14.57
CA ARG A 31 9.20 -12.04 15.17
C ARG A 31 9.20 -12.32 16.66
N ASP A 32 9.67 -13.50 17.04
CA ASP A 32 9.65 -13.95 18.42
C ASP A 32 10.59 -13.11 19.30
N LYS A 33 11.77 -12.75 18.77
CA LYS A 33 12.68 -11.82 19.43
C LYS A 33 12.01 -10.46 19.67
N PHE A 34 11.35 -9.92 18.65
CA PHE A 34 10.66 -8.64 18.76
C PHE A 34 9.50 -8.68 19.78
N ILE A 35 8.65 -9.71 19.71
CA ILE A 35 7.52 -9.87 20.65
C ILE A 35 8.02 -10.01 22.08
N LYS A 36 9.03 -10.86 22.34
CA LYS A 36 9.60 -11.06 23.68
C LYS A 36 10.25 -9.80 24.23
N GLN A 37 10.99 -9.06 23.39
CA GLN A 37 11.58 -7.78 23.77
C GLN A 37 10.49 -6.76 24.14
N ALA A 38 9.44 -6.67 23.34
CA ALA A 38 8.35 -5.74 23.58
C ALA A 38 7.49 -6.12 24.80
N ALA A 39 7.36 -7.41 25.13
CA ALA A 39 6.66 -7.89 26.32
C ALA A 39 7.29 -7.43 27.64
N GLN A 40 8.60 -7.16 27.61
CA GLN A 40 9.41 -6.67 28.75
C GLN A 40 9.46 -5.14 28.82
N SER A 41 8.84 -4.44 27.87
CA SER A 41 8.84 -2.98 27.83
C SER A 41 8.15 -2.40 29.08
N PRO A 42 8.71 -1.33 29.71
CA PRO A 42 8.06 -0.64 30.81
C PRO A 42 6.79 0.14 30.37
N ILE A 43 6.58 0.29 29.06
CA ILE A 43 5.40 0.94 28.50
C ILE A 43 4.23 -0.04 28.51
N ALA A 44 3.18 0.28 29.27
CA ALA A 44 2.02 -0.59 29.47
C ALA A 44 1.31 -0.99 28.16
N GLU A 45 1.22 -0.05 27.21
CA GLU A 45 0.63 -0.31 25.89
C GLU A 45 1.43 -1.36 25.10
N VAL A 46 2.75 -1.22 25.07
CA VAL A 46 3.68 -2.08 24.32
C VAL A 46 3.68 -3.48 24.92
N SER A 47 3.86 -3.59 26.24
CA SER A 47 3.89 -4.89 26.93
C SER A 47 2.55 -5.62 26.86
N ARG A 48 1.42 -4.91 26.94
CA ARG A 48 0.09 -5.50 26.77
C ARG A 48 -0.09 -6.08 25.36
N LEU A 49 0.24 -5.32 24.32
CA LEU A 49 0.11 -5.77 22.92
C LEU A 49 1.02 -6.98 22.63
N ALA A 50 2.24 -6.98 23.18
CA ALA A 50 3.17 -8.09 23.03
C ALA A 50 2.65 -9.37 23.70
N ARG A 51 2.13 -9.29 24.93
CA ARG A 51 1.55 -10.46 25.63
C ARG A 51 0.31 -11.03 24.94
N GLN A 52 -0.44 -10.18 24.23
CA GLN A 52 -1.53 -10.65 23.38
C GLN A 52 -1.01 -11.43 22.17
N LEU A 53 0.11 -10.98 21.59
CA LEU A 53 0.77 -11.64 20.45
C LEU A 53 1.47 -12.96 20.82
N GLU A 54 1.94 -13.13 22.06
CA GLU A 54 2.51 -14.40 22.54
C GLU A 54 1.51 -15.57 22.51
N ARG A 55 0.21 -15.27 22.47
CA ARG A 55 -0.86 -16.29 22.43
C ARG A 55 -1.30 -16.63 20.99
N VAL A 56 -0.76 -15.94 19.99
CA VAL A 56 -1.11 -16.14 18.58
C VAL A 56 -0.20 -17.19 17.98
N ASP A 57 -0.76 -18.28 17.46
CA ASP A 57 -0.03 -19.26 16.68
C ASP A 57 0.18 -18.75 15.24
N PHE A 58 1.40 -18.33 14.93
CA PHE A 58 1.77 -17.83 13.61
C PHE A 58 2.13 -18.93 12.61
N SER A 59 2.18 -20.21 13.02
CA SER A 59 2.50 -21.33 12.13
C SER A 59 1.37 -21.65 11.14
N GLN A 60 0.14 -21.25 11.48
CA GLN A 60 -1.04 -21.38 10.62
C GLN A 60 -1.11 -20.29 9.53
N VAL A 61 -0.27 -19.25 9.64
CA VAL A 61 -0.19 -18.15 8.66
C VAL A 61 0.90 -18.48 7.64
N ASN A 62 0.61 -19.45 6.76
CA ASN A 62 1.50 -19.80 5.67
C ASN A 62 1.33 -18.83 4.51
N LEU A 63 2.20 -17.82 4.43
CA LEU A 63 2.18 -16.78 3.39
C LEU A 63 2.70 -17.27 2.03
N ASP A 64 3.37 -18.43 2.00
CA ASP A 64 4.05 -18.93 0.80
C ASP A 64 3.27 -20.05 0.08
N SER A 65 2.39 -20.79 0.78
CA SER A 65 1.78 -22.01 0.21
C SER A 65 0.47 -21.82 -0.56
N GLN A 66 -0.15 -20.64 -0.56
CA GLN A 66 -1.39 -20.40 -1.33
C GLN A 66 -1.16 -19.89 -2.76
N ALA A 67 0.09 -19.66 -3.15
CA ALA A 67 0.45 -19.23 -4.50
C ALA A 67 0.53 -20.39 -5.51
N ALA A 68 0.90 -21.60 -5.06
CA ALA A 68 1.19 -22.73 -5.96
C ALA A 68 -0.05 -23.58 -6.31
N ALA A 69 -1.00 -23.74 -5.39
CA ALA A 69 -2.15 -24.63 -5.60
C ALA A 69 -3.24 -24.07 -6.53
N ALA A 70 -3.19 -22.77 -6.85
CA ALA A 70 -4.19 -22.14 -7.72
C ALA A 70 -3.83 -22.21 -9.22
N PHE A 71 -2.65 -22.69 -9.59
CA PHE A 71 -2.15 -22.66 -10.97
C PHE A 71 -2.26 -23.99 -11.73
N GLU A 72 -2.52 -25.12 -11.05
CA GLU A 72 -2.56 -26.43 -11.72
C GLU A 72 -3.96 -26.85 -12.24
N THR A 73 -5.03 -26.18 -11.84
CA THR A 73 -6.40 -26.61 -12.20
C THR A 73 -6.98 -26.02 -13.50
N GLN A 74 -6.21 -25.29 -14.30
CA GLN A 74 -6.73 -24.61 -15.51
C GLN A 74 -6.04 -24.93 -16.85
N SER A 75 -5.06 -25.84 -16.89
CA SER A 75 -4.29 -26.16 -18.10
C SER A 75 -4.58 -27.54 -18.71
N ALA A 76 -5.79 -28.08 -18.52
CA ALA A 76 -6.26 -29.30 -19.18
C ALA A 76 -7.27 -28.99 -20.31
N SER A 77 -6.81 -28.43 -21.43
CA SER A 77 -7.26 -28.78 -22.79
C SER A 77 -6.67 -27.82 -23.83
N ALA A 78 -5.84 -28.36 -24.73
CA ALA A 78 -5.65 -27.98 -26.13
C ALA A 78 -4.18 -28.21 -26.51
N GLY A 79 -3.91 -29.37 -27.13
CA GLY A 79 -2.63 -29.61 -27.77
C GLY A 79 -2.51 -28.75 -29.03
N LEU A 80 -1.31 -28.21 -29.25
CA LEU A 80 -0.72 -28.01 -30.57
C LEU A 80 0.80 -27.89 -30.40
N SER A 81 1.50 -28.80 -31.08
CA SER A 81 2.95 -28.93 -31.17
C SER A 81 3.60 -27.66 -31.74
N ASN A 82 4.71 -27.20 -31.14
CA ASN A 82 5.83 -26.58 -31.85
C ASN A 82 7.11 -26.59 -31.00
N SER A 83 8.14 -27.26 -31.51
CA SER A 83 9.50 -27.34 -30.97
C SER A 83 10.29 -26.06 -31.26
N ILE A 84 10.88 -25.44 -30.24
CA ILE A 84 11.88 -24.35 -30.37
C ILE A 84 13.07 -24.64 -29.43
N PRO A 85 14.33 -24.38 -29.84
CA PRO A 85 15.52 -24.91 -29.19
C PRO A 85 15.97 -24.11 -27.96
N THR A 86 16.69 -24.80 -27.08
CA THR A 86 17.35 -24.32 -25.85
C THR A 86 18.34 -23.16 -26.09
N PRO A 87 18.34 -22.09 -25.28
CA PRO A 87 19.44 -21.13 -25.24
C PRO A 87 20.61 -21.65 -24.39
N ALA A 88 21.82 -21.39 -24.89
CA ALA A 88 23.09 -21.75 -24.27
C ALA A 88 23.43 -20.92 -23.01
N THR A 89 24.18 -21.55 -22.12
CA THR A 89 24.70 -21.03 -20.84
C THR A 89 25.63 -19.81 -21.02
N PRO A 90 25.52 -18.74 -20.21
CA PRO A 90 26.51 -17.66 -20.21
C PRO A 90 27.80 -18.07 -19.47
N LYS A 91 28.95 -17.80 -20.10
CA LYS A 91 30.31 -18.01 -19.58
C LYS A 91 30.67 -16.98 -18.49
N GLN A 92 31.40 -17.45 -17.46
CA GLN A 92 32.03 -16.64 -16.41
C GLN A 92 33.05 -15.63 -16.97
N PRO A 93 33.15 -14.41 -16.40
CA PRO A 93 34.26 -13.49 -16.69
C PRO A 93 35.52 -13.82 -15.86
N PRO A 94 36.72 -13.37 -16.31
CA PRO A 94 38.01 -13.87 -15.82
C PRO A 94 38.45 -13.23 -14.49
N LYS A 95 39.27 -13.97 -13.75
CA LYS A 95 39.90 -13.57 -12.49
C LYS A 95 41.04 -12.58 -12.76
N ILE A 96 40.97 -11.38 -12.18
CA ILE A 96 42.08 -10.42 -12.15
C ILE A 96 42.77 -10.54 -10.79
N GLY A 97 44.04 -10.97 -10.80
CA GLY A 97 44.89 -11.03 -9.61
C GLY A 97 45.41 -9.64 -9.25
N LEU A 98 45.28 -9.26 -7.97
CA LEU A 98 45.85 -8.04 -7.41
C LEU A 98 47.02 -8.40 -6.50
N TYR A 99 48.22 -7.96 -6.87
CA TYR A 99 49.42 -8.04 -6.04
C TYR A 99 49.35 -6.98 -4.92
N VAL A 100 49.53 -7.41 -3.67
CA VAL A 100 49.71 -6.52 -2.52
C VAL A 100 51.21 -6.41 -2.22
N LEU A 101 51.78 -5.23 -2.39
CA LEU A 101 53.02 -4.79 -1.74
C LEU A 101 52.67 -3.58 -0.86
N GLY A 102 53.11 -3.63 0.40
CA GLY A 102 52.58 -2.83 1.49
C GLY A 102 53.12 -1.41 1.65
N GLY A 103 52.47 -0.72 2.60
CA GLY A 103 53.03 0.41 3.35
C GLY A 103 52.46 1.78 3.01
N GLY A 104 51.71 2.39 3.94
CA GLY A 104 51.47 3.84 3.95
C GLY A 104 50.08 4.26 4.43
N PHE A 105 50.04 4.92 5.59
CA PHE A 105 48.87 5.58 6.18
C PHE A 105 48.10 6.48 5.19
N ALA A 106 46.79 6.30 5.10
CA ALA A 106 45.87 7.32 4.59
C ALA A 106 44.53 7.22 5.34
N ALA A 107 44.12 8.34 5.93
CA ALA A 107 42.89 8.49 6.69
C ALA A 107 41.67 8.02 5.89
N LEU A 108 40.92 7.09 6.47
CA LEU A 108 39.63 6.66 5.95
C LEU A 108 38.62 7.80 6.22
N ILE A 109 38.55 8.77 5.29
CA ILE A 109 37.32 9.56 5.15
C ILE A 109 36.26 8.55 4.74
N ILE A 110 35.44 8.11 5.70
CA ILE A 110 34.17 7.46 5.41
C ILE A 110 33.36 8.54 4.69
N GLY A 111 33.41 8.51 3.37
CA GLY A 111 32.48 9.25 2.54
C GLY A 111 31.09 8.78 2.90
N VAL A 112 30.42 9.54 3.76
CA VAL A 112 28.97 9.58 3.77
C VAL A 112 28.60 10.16 2.43
N THR A 113 28.49 9.31 1.42
CA THR A 113 27.71 9.63 0.24
C THR A 113 26.29 9.78 0.76
N LEU A 114 25.93 11.01 1.11
CA LEU A 114 24.56 11.46 1.12
C LEU A 114 24.03 11.14 -0.27
N PHE A 115 23.42 9.97 -0.43
CA PHE A 115 22.50 9.72 -1.51
C PHE A 115 21.33 10.66 -1.26
N PHE A 116 21.49 11.89 -1.73
CA PHE A 116 20.37 12.76 -2.05
C PHE A 116 19.64 12.02 -3.16
N PHE A 117 18.63 11.22 -2.80
CA PHE A 117 17.63 10.83 -3.76
C PHE A 117 17.00 12.13 -4.25
N PRO A 118 17.04 12.44 -5.56
CA PRO A 118 16.28 13.55 -6.05
C PRO A 118 14.84 13.32 -5.62
N MET A 119 14.20 14.38 -5.12
CA MET A 119 12.79 14.44 -4.78
C MET A 119 11.98 14.32 -6.09
N GLY A 120 12.03 13.13 -6.68
CA GLY A 120 11.30 12.75 -7.87
C GLY A 120 9.96 12.22 -7.42
N SER A 121 8.90 12.73 -8.04
CA SER A 121 7.58 12.14 -7.88
C SER A 121 7.60 10.73 -8.50
N GLU A 122 7.37 9.69 -7.70
CA GLU A 122 7.22 8.33 -8.22
C GLU A 122 5.84 8.18 -8.87
N THR A 123 5.78 7.69 -10.11
CA THR A 123 4.50 7.47 -10.82
C THR A 123 3.96 6.08 -10.52
N ILE A 124 2.73 6.03 -10.02
CA ILE A 124 1.95 4.82 -9.76
C ILE A 124 0.87 4.69 -10.84
N LYS A 125 0.74 3.49 -11.43
CA LYS A 125 -0.24 3.20 -12.47
C LYS A 125 -0.69 1.73 -12.45
N GLY A 126 -1.86 1.45 -13.00
CA GLY A 126 -2.35 0.08 -13.16
C GLY A 126 -2.78 -0.57 -11.84
N THR A 127 -2.47 -1.85 -11.65
CA THR A 127 -2.91 -2.62 -10.48
C THR A 127 -1.76 -2.89 -9.51
N LEU A 128 -1.95 -2.48 -8.27
CA LEU A 128 -1.12 -2.77 -7.12
C LEU A 128 -1.50 -4.12 -6.52
N THR A 129 -0.51 -4.99 -6.34
CA THR A 129 -0.67 -6.34 -5.80
C THR A 129 0.25 -6.56 -4.60
N GLY A 130 -0.21 -7.33 -3.62
CA GLY A 130 0.55 -7.62 -2.40
C GLY A 130 0.58 -6.43 -1.43
N ASN A 131 1.68 -6.29 -0.68
CA ASN A 131 1.85 -5.19 0.27
C ASN A 131 2.67 -4.07 -0.39
N VAL A 132 2.02 -2.95 -0.66
CA VAL A 132 2.65 -1.74 -1.23
C VAL A 132 2.74 -0.67 -0.14
N VAL A 133 3.91 -0.06 0.00
CA VAL A 133 4.17 1.00 0.98
C VAL A 133 4.61 2.27 0.25
N LEU A 134 3.91 3.37 0.47
CA LEU A 134 4.30 4.71 0.05
C LEU A 134 4.99 5.38 1.25
N ASP A 135 6.32 5.47 1.20
CA ASP A 135 7.18 5.82 2.35
C ASP A 135 7.48 7.33 2.42
N GLY A 136 6.43 8.16 2.30
CA GLY A 136 6.54 9.62 2.31
C GLY A 136 6.93 10.23 0.97
N GLY A 137 6.92 11.56 0.91
CA GLY A 137 7.19 12.31 -0.33
C GLY A 137 5.98 12.40 -1.25
N THR A 138 6.23 12.52 -2.56
CA THR A 138 5.17 12.75 -3.56
C THR A 138 5.06 11.57 -4.52
N TYR A 139 3.85 11.05 -4.69
CA TYR A 139 3.51 10.02 -5.67
C TYR A 139 2.49 10.56 -6.67
N LYS A 140 2.59 10.15 -7.93
CA LYS A 140 1.68 10.59 -8.99
C LYS A 140 0.84 9.42 -9.48
N LEU A 141 -0.48 9.55 -9.46
CA LEU A 141 -1.39 8.59 -10.06
C LEU A 141 -1.53 8.89 -11.56
N GLN A 142 -1.27 7.88 -12.38
CA GLN A 142 -1.48 7.92 -13.82
C GLN A 142 -2.54 6.89 -14.22
N GLY A 143 -3.66 7.38 -14.75
CA GLY A 143 -4.86 6.59 -14.97
C GLY A 143 -5.46 6.07 -13.66
N ILE A 144 -6.44 5.19 -13.77
CA ILE A 144 -7.05 4.60 -12.58
C ILE A 144 -6.10 3.54 -12.00
N VAL A 145 -5.76 3.70 -10.72
CA VAL A 145 -4.91 2.79 -9.96
C VAL A 145 -5.76 1.91 -9.07
N TYR A 146 -5.57 0.60 -9.16
CA TYR A 146 -6.30 -0.38 -8.36
C TYR A 146 -5.43 -0.96 -7.26
N VAL A 147 -5.98 -1.12 -6.07
CA VAL A 147 -5.43 -2.04 -5.07
C VAL A 147 -6.24 -3.32 -5.16
N SER A 148 -5.63 -4.39 -5.67
CA SER A 148 -6.34 -5.65 -5.96
C SER A 148 -6.77 -6.36 -4.68
N ALA A 149 -7.76 -7.24 -4.80
CA ALA A 149 -8.12 -8.17 -3.72
C ALA A 149 -6.89 -8.88 -3.12
N ARG A 150 -6.89 -9.03 -1.79
CA ARG A 150 -5.80 -9.59 -0.97
C ARG A 150 -4.51 -8.75 -0.94
N SER A 151 -4.59 -7.48 -1.32
CA SER A 151 -3.49 -6.53 -1.27
C SER A 151 -3.71 -5.44 -0.23
N ASN A 152 -2.62 -4.84 0.24
CA ASN A 152 -2.64 -3.76 1.22
C ASN A 152 -1.81 -2.58 0.70
N LEU A 153 -2.41 -1.39 0.72
CA LEU A 153 -1.72 -0.13 0.43
C LEU A 153 -1.49 0.63 1.74
N GLU A 154 -0.25 0.76 2.17
CA GLU A 154 0.14 1.57 3.32
C GLU A 154 0.72 2.90 2.85
N ILE A 155 0.23 4.00 3.40
CA ILE A 155 0.66 5.36 3.06
C ILE A 155 1.15 6.03 4.33
N GLN A 156 2.42 6.39 4.37
CA GLN A 156 3.02 7.02 5.55
C GLN A 156 2.53 8.47 5.73
N PRO A 157 2.54 9.01 6.97
CA PRO A 157 2.26 10.41 7.24
C PRO A 157 3.06 11.38 6.36
N GLY A 158 2.47 12.53 6.04
CA GLY A 158 3.10 13.56 5.19
C GLY A 158 3.21 13.19 3.70
N THR A 159 2.73 12.02 3.27
CA THR A 159 2.72 11.64 1.86
C THR A 159 1.73 12.50 1.08
N THR A 160 2.17 13.02 -0.07
CA THR A 160 1.32 13.67 -1.05
C THR A 160 1.10 12.76 -2.26
N ILE A 161 -0.15 12.56 -2.65
CA ILE A 161 -0.55 11.80 -3.82
C ILE A 161 -1.20 12.76 -4.80
N VAL A 162 -0.62 12.95 -5.98
CA VAL A 162 -1.13 13.84 -7.02
C VAL A 162 -1.80 13.06 -8.15
N GLY A 163 -3.04 13.36 -8.48
CA GLY A 163 -3.78 12.73 -9.56
C GLY A 163 -3.65 13.49 -10.88
N GLU A 164 -3.24 12.80 -11.95
CA GLU A 164 -3.38 13.31 -13.33
C GLU A 164 -4.86 13.34 -13.77
N PRO A 165 -5.23 14.15 -14.78
CA PRO A 165 -6.55 14.07 -15.41
C PRO A 165 -6.93 12.64 -15.79
N GLY A 166 -8.13 12.21 -15.40
CA GLY A 166 -8.61 10.84 -15.61
C GLY A 166 -7.99 9.77 -14.70
N SER A 167 -7.18 10.15 -13.70
CA SER A 167 -6.68 9.23 -12.68
C SER A 167 -7.64 9.12 -11.49
N ALA A 168 -7.59 7.99 -10.78
CA ALA A 168 -8.28 7.78 -9.51
C ALA A 168 -7.58 6.68 -8.72
N LEU A 169 -7.84 6.59 -7.42
CA LEU A 169 -7.41 5.46 -6.60
C LEU A 169 -8.63 4.61 -6.23
N VAL A 170 -8.62 3.33 -6.59
CA VAL A 170 -9.70 2.38 -6.30
C VAL A 170 -9.14 1.23 -5.47
N VAL A 171 -9.59 1.11 -4.23
CA VAL A 171 -9.31 -0.01 -3.35
C VAL A 171 -10.43 -1.03 -3.52
N SER A 172 -10.16 -2.12 -4.23
CA SER A 172 -11.17 -3.15 -4.54
C SER A 172 -11.57 -3.94 -3.29
N ARG A 173 -12.67 -4.69 -3.37
CA ARG A 173 -13.07 -5.64 -2.32
C ARG A 173 -11.91 -6.56 -1.96
N ASP A 174 -11.89 -6.97 -0.68
CA ASP A 174 -10.84 -7.80 -0.08
C ASP A 174 -9.44 -7.16 -0.09
N ALA A 175 -9.32 -5.89 -0.49
CA ALA A 175 -8.12 -5.08 -0.33
C ALA A 175 -8.28 -4.10 0.83
N THR A 176 -7.17 -3.59 1.36
CA THR A 176 -7.21 -2.56 2.40
C THR A 176 -6.24 -1.42 2.14
N ILE A 177 -6.62 -0.22 2.58
CA ILE A 177 -5.74 0.96 2.62
C ILE A 177 -5.46 1.38 4.07
N TYR A 178 -4.23 1.72 4.39
CA TYR A 178 -3.84 2.30 5.67
C TYR A 178 -3.18 3.65 5.40
N ALA A 179 -4.00 4.71 5.35
CA ALA A 179 -3.56 6.09 5.23
C ALA A 179 -3.83 6.79 6.57
N GLN A 180 -2.81 6.78 7.44
CA GLN A 180 -2.92 7.31 8.80
C GLN A 180 -1.94 8.45 9.00
N GLY A 181 -2.30 9.63 8.50
CA GLY A 181 -1.57 10.86 8.77
C GLY A 181 -1.68 11.28 10.24
N THR A 182 -1.13 12.46 10.53
CA THR A 182 -1.25 13.14 11.83
C THR A 182 -1.75 14.57 11.62
N PRO A 183 -2.15 15.30 12.67
CA PRO A 183 -2.46 16.72 12.53
C PRO A 183 -1.30 17.53 11.92
N GLU A 184 -0.06 17.17 12.26
CA GLU A 184 1.16 17.85 11.81
C GLU A 184 1.62 17.37 10.42
N GLU A 185 1.36 16.12 10.07
CA GLU A 185 1.77 15.48 8.82
C GLU A 185 0.57 14.76 8.16
N PRO A 186 -0.43 15.51 7.69
CA PRO A 186 -1.59 14.91 7.03
C PRO A 186 -1.18 14.26 5.71
N ILE A 187 -1.92 13.23 5.32
CA ILE A 187 -1.80 12.65 3.98
C ILE A 187 -2.71 13.44 3.04
N VAL A 188 -2.18 13.87 1.90
CA VAL A 188 -2.90 14.74 0.96
C VAL A 188 -3.02 14.05 -0.39
N PHE A 189 -4.25 13.79 -0.81
CA PHE A 189 -4.58 13.44 -2.19
C PHE A 189 -5.06 14.71 -2.90
N THR A 190 -4.43 15.11 -4.01
CA THR A 190 -4.71 16.39 -4.67
C THR A 190 -4.46 16.34 -6.18
N SER A 191 -4.77 17.43 -6.87
CA SER A 191 -4.54 17.58 -8.31
C SER A 191 -3.05 17.65 -8.67
N SER A 192 -2.68 17.06 -9.80
CA SER A 192 -1.33 17.22 -10.39
C SER A 192 -1.10 18.59 -11.03
N GLN A 193 -2.11 19.44 -11.13
CA GLN A 193 -1.96 20.80 -11.67
C GLN A 193 -1.12 21.68 -10.73
N PRO A 194 -0.36 22.64 -11.28
CA PRO A 194 0.36 23.62 -10.47
C PRO A 194 -0.56 24.31 -9.47
N GLU A 195 0.01 24.68 -8.31
CA GLU A 195 -0.72 25.46 -7.31
C GLU A 195 -1.26 26.77 -7.94
N GLY A 196 -2.49 27.14 -7.58
CA GLY A 196 -3.22 28.24 -8.20
C GLY A 196 -3.93 27.89 -9.52
N GLN A 197 -3.63 26.74 -10.15
CA GLN A 197 -4.28 26.28 -11.38
C GLN A 197 -5.19 25.06 -11.16
N ARG A 198 -5.22 24.51 -9.94
CA ARG A 198 -6.06 23.37 -9.58
C ARG A 198 -7.54 23.71 -9.63
N LYS A 199 -8.35 22.82 -10.19
CA LYS A 199 -9.79 22.98 -10.35
C LYS A 199 -10.54 21.76 -9.82
N PRO A 200 -11.79 21.93 -9.35
CA PRO A 200 -12.67 20.80 -9.12
C PRO A 200 -12.72 19.89 -10.35
N GLY A 201 -12.66 18.57 -10.13
CA GLY A 201 -12.71 17.58 -11.20
C GLY A 201 -11.38 17.36 -11.92
N ASP A 202 -10.26 17.86 -11.39
CA ASP A 202 -8.93 17.63 -11.98
C ASP A 202 -8.53 16.16 -11.99
N TRP A 203 -9.09 15.35 -11.08
CA TRP A 203 -8.88 13.90 -10.97
C TRP A 203 -10.07 13.23 -10.26
N GLY A 204 -10.13 11.90 -10.26
CA GLY A 204 -11.30 11.11 -9.88
C GLY A 204 -11.45 10.77 -8.40
N GLY A 205 -10.53 11.16 -7.52
CA GLY A 205 -10.70 10.91 -6.09
C GLY A 205 -10.36 9.49 -5.63
N VAL A 206 -10.83 9.15 -4.43
CA VAL A 206 -10.53 7.90 -3.73
C VAL A 206 -11.80 7.06 -3.56
N VAL A 207 -11.74 5.81 -3.98
CA VAL A 207 -12.85 4.86 -3.90
C VAL A 207 -12.43 3.67 -3.04
N LEU A 208 -13.21 3.37 -2.01
CA LEU A 208 -13.04 2.18 -1.17
C LEU A 208 -14.22 1.24 -1.35
N LEU A 209 -13.95 0.00 -1.73
CA LEU A 209 -14.96 -1.04 -2.00
C LEU A 209 -14.82 -2.17 -0.98
N GLY A 210 -15.90 -2.50 -0.30
CA GLY A 210 -15.97 -3.56 0.70
C GLY A 210 -17.08 -4.57 0.44
N ASN A 211 -17.20 -5.52 1.36
CA ASN A 211 -18.11 -6.66 1.32
C ASN A 211 -19.30 -6.55 2.31
N ALA A 212 -19.56 -5.36 2.88
CA ALA A 212 -20.70 -5.16 3.76
C ALA A 212 -22.02 -5.13 3.00
N PRO A 213 -23.15 -5.53 3.63
CA PRO A 213 -24.45 -5.53 2.98
C PRO A 213 -24.86 -4.18 2.39
N THR A 214 -25.45 -4.23 1.20
CA THR A 214 -26.03 -3.08 0.48
C THR A 214 -27.52 -3.31 0.27
N ASN A 215 -28.27 -2.23 -0.01
CA ASN A 215 -29.71 -2.29 -0.30
C ASN A 215 -30.03 -2.78 -1.73
N VAL A 216 -28.99 -3.03 -2.55
CA VAL A 216 -29.08 -3.51 -3.92
C VAL A 216 -28.18 -4.73 -4.10
N ALA A 217 -28.56 -5.64 -5.00
CA ALA A 217 -27.78 -6.84 -5.31
C ALA A 217 -26.69 -6.51 -6.35
N ASN A 218 -25.45 -6.93 -6.07
CA ASN A 218 -24.28 -6.76 -6.96
C ASN A 218 -24.04 -5.31 -7.45
N PRO A 219 -23.99 -4.30 -6.57
CA PRO A 219 -23.73 -2.94 -7.02
C PRO A 219 -22.32 -2.79 -7.59
N THR A 220 -22.18 -1.83 -8.50
CA THR A 220 -20.93 -1.37 -9.08
C THR A 220 -20.84 0.13 -8.90
N ILE A 221 -19.64 0.67 -8.63
CA ILE A 221 -19.48 2.12 -8.67
C ILE A 221 -19.63 2.65 -10.11
N GLU A 222 -20.17 3.85 -10.18
CA GLU A 222 -20.27 4.67 -11.38
C GLU A 222 -18.88 5.24 -11.75
N GLY A 223 -18.77 5.90 -12.90
CA GLY A 223 -17.56 6.54 -13.42
C GLY A 223 -16.56 5.60 -14.10
N VAL A 224 -16.82 4.29 -14.08
CA VAL A 224 -15.87 3.28 -14.58
C VAL A 224 -16.56 2.26 -15.49
N ARG A 225 -16.30 2.33 -16.81
CA ARG A 225 -16.97 1.46 -17.81
C ARG A 225 -16.10 0.34 -18.38
N ASP A 226 -14.83 0.22 -17.98
CA ASP A 226 -13.99 -0.86 -18.49
C ASP A 226 -14.29 -2.17 -17.73
N PRO A 227 -14.78 -3.22 -18.42
CA PRO A 227 -15.24 -4.46 -17.80
C PRO A 227 -14.12 -5.29 -17.16
N ARG A 228 -12.85 -4.92 -17.39
CA ARG A 228 -11.68 -5.52 -16.72
C ARG A 228 -11.49 -4.94 -15.31
N ILE A 229 -12.21 -3.87 -14.98
CA ILE A 229 -12.09 -3.17 -13.73
C ILE A 229 -13.09 -3.70 -12.71
N ILE A 230 -12.58 -4.12 -11.56
CA ILE A 230 -13.40 -4.62 -10.45
C ILE A 230 -13.93 -3.42 -9.64
N THR A 231 -15.12 -2.96 -10.01
CA THR A 231 -15.86 -1.88 -9.34
C THR A 231 -17.01 -2.36 -8.46
N ASN A 232 -17.20 -3.67 -8.35
CA ASN A 232 -18.23 -4.24 -7.50
C ASN A 232 -17.95 -3.98 -6.02
N PHE A 233 -19.01 -3.71 -5.27
CA PHE A 233 -18.99 -3.68 -3.81
C PHE A 233 -20.20 -4.46 -3.27
N GLY A 234 -20.28 -4.61 -1.96
CA GLY A 234 -21.36 -5.33 -1.32
C GLY A 234 -21.06 -6.81 -1.10
N GLY A 235 -21.80 -7.39 -0.15
CA GLY A 235 -21.66 -8.78 0.29
C GLY A 235 -22.47 -9.01 1.56
N ASN A 236 -22.09 -10.03 2.35
CA ASN A 236 -22.79 -10.37 3.60
C ASN A 236 -21.94 -10.10 4.84
N ASP A 237 -20.75 -9.52 4.70
CA ASP A 237 -19.82 -9.31 5.80
C ASP A 237 -19.98 -7.92 6.42
N VAL A 238 -20.83 -7.82 7.44
CA VAL A 238 -21.03 -6.57 8.21
C VAL A 238 -19.74 -6.07 8.89
N PHE A 239 -18.73 -6.93 9.04
CA PHE A 239 -17.42 -6.60 9.60
C PHE A 239 -16.36 -6.35 8.52
N SER A 240 -16.76 -6.21 7.25
CA SER A 240 -15.87 -5.87 6.15
C SER A 240 -14.99 -4.68 6.51
N ASN A 241 -13.72 -4.75 6.13
CA ASN A 241 -12.73 -3.72 6.43
C ASN A 241 -12.15 -3.17 5.12
N CYS A 242 -12.47 -1.92 4.80
CA CYS A 242 -11.81 -1.21 3.70
C CYS A 242 -10.46 -0.60 4.11
N GLY A 243 -10.18 -0.55 5.41
CA GLY A 243 -8.96 0.01 5.98
C GLY A 243 -9.20 1.26 6.83
N VAL A 244 -8.19 2.14 6.87
CA VAL A 244 -8.16 3.34 7.70
C VAL A 244 -7.80 4.57 6.87
N LEU A 245 -8.65 5.60 6.94
CA LEU A 245 -8.33 6.97 6.57
C LEU A 245 -8.37 7.84 7.83
N GLU A 246 -7.22 8.40 8.21
CA GLU A 246 -7.07 9.26 9.38
C GLU A 246 -6.15 10.44 9.07
N TYR A 247 -6.60 11.67 9.36
CA TYR A 247 -5.90 12.92 8.98
C TYR A 247 -5.54 12.93 7.49
N VAL A 248 -6.58 12.76 6.67
CA VAL A 248 -6.49 12.70 5.20
C VAL A 248 -7.23 13.87 4.60
N ARG A 249 -6.63 14.51 3.59
CA ARG A 249 -7.30 15.50 2.74
C ARG A 249 -7.43 14.94 1.33
N VAL A 250 -8.61 15.04 0.75
CA VAL A 250 -8.87 14.72 -0.66
C VAL A 250 -9.35 15.99 -1.36
N GLU A 251 -8.57 16.47 -2.31
CA GLU A 251 -8.75 17.83 -2.86
C GLU A 251 -8.92 17.80 -4.37
N PHE A 252 -9.75 18.70 -4.91
CA PHE A 252 -9.88 18.93 -6.36
C PHE A 252 -10.28 17.68 -7.16
N ALA A 253 -10.90 16.71 -6.48
CA ALA A 253 -11.41 15.49 -7.08
C ALA A 253 -12.77 15.71 -7.78
N GLY A 254 -13.46 14.66 -8.24
CA GLY A 254 -14.75 14.81 -8.94
C GLY A 254 -14.69 14.60 -10.46
N TYR A 255 -13.66 13.93 -11.00
CA TYR A 255 -13.51 13.82 -12.46
C TYR A 255 -14.72 13.15 -13.12
N GLU A 256 -15.35 13.90 -14.02
CA GLU A 256 -16.45 13.45 -14.87
C GLU A 256 -15.88 12.58 -16.01
N ALA A 257 -15.92 11.25 -15.82
CA ALA A 257 -15.45 10.33 -16.84
C ALA A 257 -16.39 10.31 -18.06
N PHE A 258 -17.70 10.48 -17.83
CA PHE A 258 -18.75 10.66 -18.84
C PHE A 258 -19.87 11.54 -18.27
N ALA A 259 -20.72 12.12 -19.14
CA ALA A 259 -21.85 12.94 -18.73
C ALA A 259 -22.74 12.26 -17.67
N ASN A 260 -22.88 12.88 -16.50
CA ASN A 260 -23.62 12.38 -15.33
C ASN A 260 -23.07 11.04 -14.80
N ASN A 261 -21.76 10.83 -14.86
CA ASN A 261 -21.10 9.60 -14.43
C ASN A 261 -19.71 9.93 -13.85
N GLU A 262 -19.72 10.60 -12.72
CA GLU A 262 -18.56 11.18 -12.06
C GLU A 262 -17.98 10.22 -10.99
N LEU A 263 -16.67 10.34 -10.75
CA LEU A 263 -16.06 9.78 -9.55
C LEU A 263 -15.97 10.86 -8.47
N ASN A 264 -16.52 10.59 -7.29
CA ASN A 264 -16.56 11.53 -6.16
C ASN A 264 -15.20 11.79 -5.51
N GLY A 265 -15.15 12.78 -4.60
CA GLY A 265 -13.95 13.00 -3.80
C GLY A 265 -13.58 11.78 -2.95
N LEU A 266 -14.52 11.27 -2.16
CA LEU A 266 -14.36 10.03 -1.40
C LEU A 266 -15.61 9.16 -1.53
N THR A 267 -15.47 7.97 -2.11
CA THR A 267 -16.54 6.99 -2.24
C THR A 267 -16.32 5.82 -1.28
N LEU A 268 -17.34 5.48 -0.50
CA LEU A 268 -17.35 4.33 0.41
C LEU A 268 -18.44 3.33 0.00
N GLY A 269 -18.10 2.38 -0.85
CA GLY A 269 -19.02 1.33 -1.30
C GLY A 269 -18.92 0.09 -0.41
N GLY A 270 -19.96 -0.22 0.38
CA GLY A 270 -20.00 -1.47 1.15
C GLY A 270 -18.88 -1.64 2.19
N CYS A 271 -18.35 -0.56 2.75
CA CYS A 271 -17.38 -0.61 3.84
C CYS A 271 -18.08 -0.93 5.18
N GLY A 272 -17.60 -1.96 5.88
CA GLY A 272 -18.22 -2.48 7.10
C GLY A 272 -17.66 -1.87 8.39
N LYS A 273 -18.09 -2.42 9.53
CA LYS A 273 -17.85 -1.88 10.88
C LYS A 273 -16.38 -1.76 11.30
N ASN A 274 -15.49 -2.49 10.63
CA ASN A 274 -14.06 -2.45 10.93
C ASN A 274 -13.31 -1.36 10.15
N THR A 275 -13.99 -0.66 9.23
CA THR A 275 -13.42 0.47 8.49
C THR A 275 -13.40 1.72 9.38
N ILE A 276 -12.29 2.45 9.39
CA ILE A 276 -12.14 3.67 10.19
C ILE A 276 -11.94 4.86 9.26
N ILE A 277 -12.85 5.83 9.31
CA ILE A 277 -12.77 7.11 8.59
C ILE A 277 -12.89 8.22 9.63
N ARG A 278 -11.81 8.97 9.89
CA ARG A 278 -11.78 10.03 10.92
C ARG A 278 -10.85 11.17 10.52
N HIS A 279 -11.20 12.40 10.89
CA HIS A 279 -10.40 13.58 10.51
C HIS A 279 -10.11 13.62 9.00
N VAL A 280 -11.12 13.34 8.19
CA VAL A 280 -11.03 13.37 6.73
C VAL A 280 -11.73 14.61 6.22
N GLN A 281 -11.09 15.32 5.29
CA GLN A 281 -11.66 16.47 4.60
C GLN A 281 -11.70 16.16 3.10
N VAL A 282 -12.86 16.37 2.48
CA VAL A 282 -12.96 16.52 1.02
C VAL A 282 -13.06 18.02 0.71
N HIS A 283 -12.29 18.51 -0.25
CA HIS A 283 -12.18 19.94 -0.52
C HIS A 283 -12.20 20.26 -2.01
N ARG A 284 -13.17 21.09 -2.42
CA ARG A 284 -13.31 21.60 -3.79
C ARG A 284 -13.41 20.46 -4.83
N SER A 285 -14.17 19.42 -4.52
CA SER A 285 -14.59 18.42 -5.51
C SER A 285 -15.64 18.99 -6.47
N LEU A 286 -15.74 18.39 -7.66
CA LEU A 286 -16.73 18.78 -8.67
C LEU A 286 -18.12 18.18 -8.42
N ASP A 287 -18.17 16.91 -8.04
CA ASP A 287 -19.42 16.16 -7.80
C ASP A 287 -19.73 16.09 -6.30
N ASP A 288 -19.64 14.95 -5.61
CA ASP A 288 -19.84 14.94 -4.15
C ASP A 288 -18.54 15.15 -3.35
N GLY A 289 -18.59 16.15 -2.46
CA GLY A 289 -17.63 16.45 -1.39
C GLY A 289 -17.69 17.88 -0.83
#